data_AF-A0A970SSH0-F1
#
_entry.id   AF-A0A970SSH0-F1
#
_cell.length_a   1.000
_cell.length_b   1.000
_cell.length_c   1.000
_cell.angle_alpha   90.00
_cell.angle_beta   90.00
_cell.angle_gamma   90.00
#
_symmetry.space_group_name_H-M   'P 1'
#
loop_
_entity.id
_entity.type
_entity.pdbx_description
1 polymer ?
#
loop_
_entity_poly.entity_id
_entity_poly.type
_entity_poly.pdbx_seq_one_letter_code
_entity_poly.pdbx_strand_id
1 'polypeptide(L)' 'AKGDPIADLYNDMAAEQKARATYENLILLTDDPLVKDTLRWLREREIVHFQRFGEGLRLVEEYSTNKRHF' A
#
# COMPACT_ATOMS: atom_id res chain seq x y z
N ALA A 1 -6.80 -7.95 -15.14
CA ALA A 1 -5.61 -7.28 -14.58
C ALA A 1 -4.79 -8.29 -13.78
N LYS A 2 -4.09 -9.19 -14.47
CA LYS A 2 -3.05 -10.06 -13.91
C LYS A 2 -2.05 -10.30 -15.02
N GLY A 3 -0.80 -9.85 -14.86
CA GLY A 3 0.26 -10.19 -15.80
C GLY A 3 1.29 -9.10 -16.08
N ASP A 4 1.04 -7.84 -15.70
CA ASP A 4 2.05 -6.79 -15.68
C ASP A 4 2.40 -6.46 -14.22
N PRO A 5 3.55 -6.94 -13.72
CA PRO A 5 3.96 -6.71 -12.33
C PRO A 5 4.05 -5.22 -11.95
N ILE A 6 4.38 -4.33 -12.89
CA ILE A 6 4.46 -2.89 -12.60
C ILE A 6 3.06 -2.32 -12.36
N ALA A 7 2.13 -2.61 -13.28
CA ALA A 7 0.74 -2.18 -13.15
C ALA A 7 0.08 -2.77 -11.91
N ASP A 8 0.35 -4.05 -11.61
CA ASP A 8 -0.18 -4.73 -10.43
C ASP A 8 0.34 -4.07 -9.13
N LEU A 9 1.64 -3.74 -9.03
CA LEU A 9 2.21 -3.04 -7.86
C LEU A 9 1.68 -1.61 -7.69
N TYR A 10 1.44 -0.87 -8.78
CA TYR A 10 0.78 0.44 -8.70
C TYR A 10 -0.65 0.33 -8.17
N ASN A 11 -1.39 -0.70 -8.60
CA ASN A 11 -2.74 -0.95 -8.10
C ASN A 11 -2.72 -1.30 -6.60
N ASP A 12 -1.77 -2.11 -6.15
CA ASP A 12 -1.60 -2.45 -4.74
C ASP A 12 -1.29 -1.19 -3.91
N MET A 13 -0.33 -0.36 -4.34
CA MET A 13 -0.04 0.93 -3.69
C MET A 13 -1.27 1.84 -3.60
N ALA A 14 -2.07 1.93 -4.66
CA ALA A 14 -3.29 2.72 -4.66
C ALA A 14 -4.34 2.16 -3.69
N ALA A 15 -4.47 0.83 -3.61
CA ALA A 15 -5.37 0.17 -2.68
C ALA A 15 -4.99 0.47 -1.22
N GLU A 16 -3.70 0.42 -0.87
CA GLU A 16 -3.22 0.73 0.48
C GLU A 16 -3.49 2.19 0.87
N GLN A 17 -3.29 3.15 -0.04
CA GLN A 17 -3.63 4.56 0.23
C GLN A 17 -5.13 4.76 0.44
N LYS A 18 -5.97 4.05 -0.33
CA LYS A 18 -7.42 4.10 -0.16
C LYS A 18 -7.83 3.53 1.19
N ALA A 19 -7.28 2.37 1.59
CA ALA A 19 -7.53 1.76 2.89
C ALA A 19 -7.09 2.67 4.05
N ARG A 20 -5.89 3.26 3.98
CA ARG A 20 -5.40 4.26 4.94
C ARG A 20 -6.39 5.41 5.13
N ALA A 21 -6.86 6.01 4.02
CA ALA A 21 -7.81 7.12 4.07
C ALA A 21 -9.17 6.68 4.65
N THR A 22 -9.63 5.47 4.35
CA THR A 22 -10.83 4.89 4.94
C THR A 22 -10.70 4.75 6.46
N TYR A 23 -9.58 4.22 6.98
CA TYR A 23 -9.38 4.10 8.42
C TYR A 23 -9.25 5.46 9.12
N GLU A 24 -8.59 6.44 8.49
CA GLU A 24 -8.55 7.82 9.00
C GLU A 24 -9.95 8.40 9.20
N ASN A 25 -10.84 8.21 8.21
CA ASN A 25 -12.22 8.67 8.32
C ASN A 25 -12.99 7.91 9.41
N LEU A 26 -12.82 6.58 9.52
CA LEU A 26 -13.50 5.78 10.54
C LEU A 26 -13.08 6.15 11.96
N ILE A 27 -11.81 6.52 12.19
CA ILE A 27 -11.31 6.98 13.49
C ILE A 27 -12.06 8.25 13.95
N LEU A 28 -12.45 9.12 13.02
CA LEU A 28 -13.19 10.34 13.30
C LEU A 28 -14.68 10.12 13.60
N LEU A 29 -15.22 8.93 13.27
CA LEU A 29 -16.64 8.61 13.36
C LEU A 29 -17.02 7.80 14.61
N THR A 30 -16.07 7.51 15.48
CA THR A 30 -16.29 6.75 16.71
C THR A 30 -15.56 7.39 17.88
N ASP A 31 -16.00 7.12 19.10
CA ASP A 31 -15.30 7.46 20.34
C ASP A 31 -14.89 6.24 21.17
N ASP A 32 -15.22 5.03 20.71
CA ASP A 32 -14.81 3.79 21.36
C ASP A 32 -13.27 3.64 21.30
N PRO A 33 -12.58 3.57 22.46
CA PRO A 33 -11.12 3.48 22.50
C PRO A 33 -10.56 2.21 21.84
N LEU A 34 -11.22 1.07 22.01
CA LEU A 34 -10.75 -0.22 21.46
C LEU A 34 -10.87 -0.23 19.93
N VAL A 35 -11.95 0.35 19.41
CA VAL A 35 -12.12 0.53 17.97
C VAL A 35 -11.06 1.49 17.42
N LYS A 36 -10.81 2.63 18.09
CA LYS A 36 -9.77 3.58 17.66
C LYS A 36 -8.38 2.93 17.62
N ASP A 37 -8.02 2.14 18.62
CA ASP A 37 -6.72 1.48 18.68
C ASP A 37 -6.56 0.44 17.57
N THR A 38 -7.62 -0.33 17.29
CA THR A 38 -7.64 -1.27 16.17
C THR A 38 -7.48 -0.55 14.82
N LEU A 39 -8.21 0.54 14.60
CA LEU A 39 -8.13 1.31 13.36
C LEU A 39 -6.78 2.00 13.17
N ARG A 40 -6.16 2.49 14.26
CA ARG A 40 -4.80 3.06 14.21
C ARG A 40 -3.78 2.02 13.80
N TRP A 41 -3.85 0.82 14.37
CA TRP A 41 -2.95 -0.28 14.01
C TRP A 41 -3.10 -0.68 12.53
N LEU A 42 -4.34 -0.80 12.04
CA LEU A 42 -4.59 -1.07 10.62
C LEU A 42 -4.05 0.05 9.72
N ARG A 43 -4.31 1.31 10.07
CA ARG A 43 -3.82 2.48 9.34
C ARG A 43 -2.29 2.51 9.23
N GLU A 44 -1.58 2.23 10.32
CA GLU A 44 -0.11 2.18 10.32
C GLU A 44 0.42 1.08 9.40
N ARG A 45 -0.28 -0.06 9.34
CA ARG A 45 0.08 -1.15 8.41
C ARG A 45 -0.09 -0.76 6.96
N GLU A 46 -1.12 0.00 6.58
CA GLU A 46 -1.27 0.38 5.17
C GLU A 46 -0.16 1.35 4.73
N ILE A 47 0.38 2.16 5.65
CA ILE A 47 1.59 2.96 5.40
C ILE A 47 2.79 2.04 5.14
N VAL A 48 2.96 1.01 5.97
CA VAL A 48 4.03 0.02 5.82
C VAL A 48 3.87 -0.72 4.50
N HIS A 49 2.70 -1.27 4.19
CA HIS A 49 2.41 -1.99 2.95
C HIS A 49 2.68 -1.11 1.73
N PHE A 50 2.18 0.14 1.71
CA PHE A 50 2.46 1.10 0.64
C PHE A 50 3.96 1.27 0.39
N GLN A 51 4.75 1.44 1.46
CA GLN A 51 6.20 1.56 1.34
C GLN A 51 6.84 0.29 0.77
N ARG A 52 6.36 -0.90 1.16
CA ARG A 52 6.93 -2.20 0.73
C ARG A 52 6.57 -2.49 -0.72
N PHE A 53 5.35 -2.18 -1.16
CA PHE A 53 5.00 -2.23 -2.58
C PHE A 53 5.82 -1.24 -3.40
N GLY A 54 6.06 -0.03 -2.88
CA GLY A 54 6.95 0.94 -3.54
C GLY A 54 8.40 0.48 -3.63
N GLU A 55 8.90 -0.28 -2.65
CA GLU A 55 10.19 -0.95 -2.74
C GLU A 55 10.20 -2.07 -3.79
N GLY A 56 9.16 -2.92 -3.80
CA GLY A 56 8.98 -3.95 -4.80
C GLY A 56 8.94 -3.39 -6.22
N LEU A 57 8.27 -2.25 -6.42
CA LEU A 57 8.20 -1.56 -7.71
C LEU A 57 9.58 -1.16 -8.21
N ARG A 58 10.40 -0.53 -7.36
CA ARG A 58 11.78 -0.15 -7.73
C ARG A 58 12.60 -1.36 -8.17
N LEU A 59 12.53 -2.46 -7.42
CA LEU A 59 13.26 -3.69 -7.73
C LEU A 59 12.82 -4.30 -9.09
N VAL A 60 11.51 -4.29 -9.37
CA VAL A 60 10.97 -4.79 -10.65
C VAL A 60 11.40 -3.91 -11.83
N GLU A 61 11.39 -2.59 -11.65
CA GLU A 61 11.83 -1.64 -12.68
C GLU A 61 13.34 -1.76 -12.96
N GLU A 62 14.16 -1.88 -11.92
CA GLU A 62 15.61 -2.09 -12.03
C GLU A 62 15.91 -3.41 -12.76
N TYR A 63 15.25 -4.50 -12.39
CA TYR A 63 15.40 -5.79 -13.06
C TYR A 63 15.01 -5.74 -14.54
N SER A 64 13.91 -5.07 -14.85
CA SER A 64 13.41 -4.93 -16.22
C SER A 64 14.32 -4.06 -17.08
N THR A 65 14.93 -3.03 -16.50
CA THR A 65 15.91 -2.16 -17.17
C THR A 65 17.21 -2.93 -17.43
N ASN A 66 17.74 -3.65 -16.44
CA ASN A 66 18.97 -4.42 -16.58
C ASN A 66 18.85 -5.52 -17.65
N LYS A 67 17.69 -6.17 -17.79
CA LYS A 67 17.44 -7.13 -18.88
C LYS A 67 17.52 -6.54 -20.29
N ARG A 68 17.27 -5.24 -20.46
CA ARG A 68 17.30 -4.58 -21.78
C ARG A 68 18.72 -4.24 -22.24
N HIS A 69 19.71 -4.36 -21.36
CA HIS A 69 21.10 -3.98 -21.63
C HIS A 69 22.04 -5.16 -21.94
N PHE A 70 21.50 -6.38 -22.14
CA PHE A 70 22.24 -7.56 -22.58
C PHE A 70 21.76 -8.06 -23.94
#